data_AF-A0A1G0H383-F1
#
_entry.id   AF-A0A1G0H383-F1
#
_cell.length_a   1.000
_cell.length_b   1.000
_cell.length_c   1.000
_cell.angle_alpha   90.00
_cell.angle_beta   90.00
_cell.angle_gamma   90.00
#
_symmetry.space_group_name_H-M   'P 1'
#
loop_
_entity.id
_entity.type
_entity.pdbx_description
1 polymer ?
#
loop_
_entity_poly.entity_id
_entity_poly.type
_entity_poly.pdbx_seq_one_letter_code
_entity_poly.pdbx_strand_id
1 'polypeptide(L)'
;MSIECIKFQSVNKGTFIGYADFYIPKTGLEIYGCQLFQKDGKRWINMPAREYAGEQGEKKYAPHLRYRDPAHKELFNEYALKAIDKKCAELASQSATKPPMEEVPF
;
A
#
# COMPACT_ATOMS: atom_id res chain seq x y z
N MET A 1 -13.22 -11.88 -2.25
CA MET A 1 -12.89 -11.12 -1.02
C MET A 1 -12.92 -9.65 -1.37
N SER A 2 -13.46 -8.75 -0.53
CA SER A 2 -13.38 -7.30 -0.79
C SER A 2 -12.28 -6.72 0.08
N ILE A 3 -11.41 -5.90 -0.52
CA ILE A 3 -10.38 -5.12 0.16
C ILE A 3 -10.53 -3.68 -0.32
N GLU A 4 -10.52 -2.75 0.61
CA GLU A 4 -10.63 -1.32 0.33
C GLU A 4 -9.29 -0.67 0.61
N CYS A 5 -8.81 0.13 -0.33
CA CYS A 5 -7.61 0.94 -0.13
C CYS A 5 -8.02 2.26 0.52
N ILE A 6 -7.69 2.42 1.80
CA ILE A 6 -8.01 3.61 2.59
C ILE A 6 -7.18 4.77 2.08
N LYS A 7 -5.87 4.56 1.98
CA LYS A 7 -4.87 5.56 1.62
C LYS A 7 -3.76 4.93 0.79
N PHE A 8 -3.31 5.66 -0.22
CA PHE A 8 -2.12 5.31 -0.99
C PHE A 8 -1.18 6.51 -1.04
N GLN A 9 0.09 6.28 -0.70
CA GLN A 9 1.15 7.28 -0.73
C GLN A 9 2.30 6.80 -1.61
N SER A 10 2.44 7.40 -2.79
CA SER A 10 3.53 7.10 -3.72
C SER A 10 4.86 7.67 -3.26
N VAL A 11 5.93 6.87 -3.39
CA VAL A 11 7.32 7.23 -3.06
C VAL A 11 8.26 7.01 -4.26
N ASN A 12 8.03 5.97 -5.07
CA ASN A 12 8.78 5.65 -6.30
C ASN A 12 10.32 5.60 -6.13
N LYS A 13 10.80 4.78 -5.17
CA LYS A 13 12.23 4.56 -4.90
C LYS A 13 12.67 3.17 -5.39
N GLY A 14 13.19 3.10 -6.61
CA GLY A 14 13.63 1.85 -7.22
C GLY A 14 12.46 0.88 -7.42
N THR A 15 12.53 -0.31 -6.81
CA THR A 15 11.41 -1.26 -6.84
C THR A 15 10.30 -0.90 -5.86
N PHE A 16 10.54 -0.03 -4.89
CA PHE A 16 9.54 0.39 -3.91
C PHE A 16 8.69 1.53 -4.46
N ILE A 17 7.39 1.28 -4.64
CA ILE A 17 6.48 2.25 -5.26
C ILE A 17 5.83 3.14 -4.20
N GLY A 18 5.47 2.60 -3.05
CA GLY A 18 4.82 3.40 -2.02
C GLY A 18 4.17 2.59 -0.90
N TYR A 19 3.47 3.29 -0.03
CA TYR A 19 2.72 2.72 1.08
C TYR A 19 1.22 2.72 0.78
N ALA A 20 0.54 1.66 1.20
CA ALA A 20 -0.90 1.52 1.11
C ALA A 20 -1.47 1.06 2.46
N ASP A 21 -2.62 1.62 2.82
CA ASP A 21 -3.39 1.23 3.98
C ASP A 21 -4.69 0.57 3.51
N PHE A 22 -5.04 -0.57 4.12
CA PHE A 22 -6.16 -1.40 3.67
C PHE A 22 -7.18 -1.63 4.77
N TYR A 23 -8.45 -1.68 4.38
CA TYR A 23 -9.55 -2.17 5.19
C TYR A 23 -10.10 -3.46 4.59
N ILE A 24 -10.35 -4.46 5.45
CA ILE A 24 -10.97 -5.74 5.09
C ILE A 24 -12.35 -5.80 5.77
N PRO A 25 -13.43 -5.44 5.07
CA PRO A 25 -14.76 -5.33 5.67
C PRO A 25 -15.26 -6.62 6.31
N LYS A 26 -14.96 -7.77 5.69
CA LYS A 26 -15.42 -9.08 6.17
C LYS A 26 -14.92 -9.40 7.59
N THR A 27 -13.76 -8.88 7.97
CA THR A 27 -13.15 -9.12 9.28
C THR A 27 -13.15 -7.87 10.16
N GLY A 28 -13.57 -6.72 9.65
CA GLY A 28 -13.43 -5.42 10.33
C GLY A 28 -11.96 -5.04 10.58
N LEU A 29 -11.02 -5.55 9.78
CA LEU A 29 -9.58 -5.37 10.03
C LEU A 29 -9.01 -4.25 9.18
N GLU A 30 -8.31 -3.32 9.81
CA GLU A 30 -7.46 -2.33 9.14
C GLU A 30 -5.99 -2.74 9.23
N ILE A 31 -5.27 -2.61 8.12
CA ILE A 31 -3.85 -2.93 8.01
C ILE A 31 -3.13 -1.71 7.46
N TYR A 32 -2.31 -1.10 8.31
CA TYR A 32 -1.56 0.11 7.97
C TYR A 32 -0.13 -0.21 7.57
N GLY A 33 0.43 0.59 6.66
CA GLY A 33 1.83 0.53 6.28
C GLY A 33 2.20 -0.65 5.39
N CYS A 34 1.26 -1.20 4.62
CA CYS A 34 1.60 -2.18 3.58
C CYS A 34 2.45 -1.52 2.49
N GLN A 35 3.39 -2.26 1.93
CA GLN A 35 4.37 -1.74 0.97
C GLN A 35 4.08 -2.28 -0.42
N LEU A 36 3.86 -1.40 -1.39
CA LEU A 36 3.77 -1.76 -2.81
C LEU A 36 5.16 -1.75 -3.45
N PHE A 37 5.49 -2.85 -4.10
CA PHE A 37 6.69 -2.98 -4.92
C PHE A 37 6.33 -3.31 -6.37
N GLN A 38 7.19 -2.91 -7.29
CA GLN A 38 7.12 -3.25 -8.70
C GLN A 38 8.52 -3.51 -9.27
N LYS A 39 8.66 -4.58 -10.05
CA LYS A 39 9.87 -4.92 -10.80
C LYS A 39 9.51 -5.74 -12.01
N ASP A 40 10.10 -5.44 -13.17
CA ASP A 40 9.93 -6.20 -14.41
C ASP A 40 8.44 -6.43 -14.78
N GLY A 41 7.61 -5.41 -14.60
CA GLY A 41 6.16 -5.46 -14.84
C GLY A 41 5.33 -6.22 -13.80
N LYS A 42 5.97 -6.89 -12.83
CA LYS A 42 5.28 -7.58 -11.72
C LYS A 42 5.13 -6.63 -10.54
N ARG A 43 3.96 -6.66 -9.90
CA ARG A 43 3.65 -5.90 -8.68
C ARG A 43 3.34 -6.85 -7.53
N TRP A 44 3.73 -6.49 -6.31
CA TRP A 44 3.38 -7.23 -5.11
C TRP A 44 3.29 -6.31 -3.89
N ILE A 45 2.50 -6.75 -2.91
CA ILE A 45 2.31 -6.11 -1.61
C ILE A 45 3.03 -6.92 -0.54
N ASN A 46 3.90 -6.23 0.19
CA ASN A 46 4.48 -6.73 1.44
C ASN A 46 3.67 -6.25 2.64
N MET A 47 3.51 -7.13 3.63
CA MET A 47 2.88 -6.82 4.90
C MET A 47 3.76 -5.87 5.73
N PRO A 48 3.17 -5.05 6.60
CA PRO A 48 3.94 -4.17 7.47
C PRO A 48 4.85 -4.99 8.38
N ALA A 49 6.09 -4.54 8.50
CA ALA A 49 7.12 -5.18 9.30
C ALA A 49 7.95 -4.13 10.03
N ARG A 50 8.38 -4.48 11.24
CA ARG A 50 9.32 -3.69 12.02
C ARG A 50 10.74 -4.12 11.72
N GLU A 51 11.59 -3.14 11.40
CA GLU A 51 13.04 -3.32 11.37
C GLU A 51 13.59 -3.41 12.80
N TYR A 52 14.50 -4.34 13.02
CA TYR A 52 15.27 -4.45 14.26
C TYR A 52 16.70 -4.88 13.96
N ALA A 53 17.63 -4.45 14.83
CA ALA A 53 19.01 -4.89 14.76
C ALA A 53 19.13 -6.29 15.37
N GLY A 54 19.71 -7.22 14.61
CA GLY A 54 20.15 -8.51 15.14
C GLY A 54 21.35 -8.37 16.06
N GLU A 55 21.70 -9.46 16.75
CA GLU A 55 22.80 -9.49 17.73
C GLU A 55 24.16 -9.10 17.12
N GLN A 56 24.35 -9.30 15.81
CA GLN A 56 25.58 -8.95 15.10
C GLN A 56 25.43 -7.71 14.21
N GLY A 57 24.38 -6.91 14.40
CA GLY A 57 24.13 -5.68 13.65
C GLY A 57 23.48 -5.89 12.27
N GLU A 58 23.10 -7.12 11.90
CA GLU A 58 22.28 -7.32 10.70
C GLU A 58 20.90 -6.68 10.83
N LYS A 59 20.37 -6.13 9.73
CA LYS A 59 18.99 -5.67 9.67
C LYS A 59 18.06 -6.87 9.53
N LYS A 60 17.22 -7.10 10.53
CA LYS A 60 16.16 -8.10 10.50
C LYS A 60 14.79 -7.43 10.46
N TYR A 61 13.83 -8.14 9.89
CA TYR A 61 12.46 -7.68 9.70
C TYR A 61 11.50 -8.62 10.42
N ALA A 62 10.74 -8.08 11.38
CA ALA A 62 9.70 -8.81 12.09
C ALA A 62 8.34 -8.38 11.53
N PRO A 63 7.60 -9.26 10.80
CA PRO A 63 6.29 -8.90 10.29
C PRO A 63 5.30 -8.72 11.44
N HIS A 64 4.50 -7.65 11.40
CA HIS A 64 3.41 -7.44 12.36
C HIS A 64 2.25 -8.41 12.13
N LEU A 65 2.04 -8.78 10.87
CA LEU A 65 0.99 -9.69 10.45
C LEU A 65 1.55 -10.67 9.42
N ARG A 66 1.12 -11.93 9.51
CA ARG A 66 1.44 -12.97 8.53
C ARG A 66 0.22 -13.81 8.20
N TYR A 67 0.09 -14.19 6.93
CA TYR A 67 -0.81 -15.25 6.53
C TYR A 67 -0.17 -16.60 6.86
N ARG A 68 -0.93 -17.50 7.49
CA ARG A 68 -0.46 -18.88 7.73
C ARG A 68 -0.39 -19.69 6.44
N ASP A 69 -1.33 -19.45 5.54
CA ASP A 69 -1.45 -20.14 4.26
C ASP A 69 -0.97 -19.19 3.13
N PRO A 70 -0.01 -19.61 2.30
CA PRO A 70 0.42 -18.87 1.12
C PRO A 70 -0.72 -18.50 0.16
N ALA A 71 -1.76 -19.34 0.02
CA ALA A 71 -2.88 -19.08 -0.88
C ALA A 71 -3.66 -17.82 -0.46
N HIS A 72 -3.82 -17.59 0.85
CA HIS A 72 -4.44 -16.37 1.36
C HIS A 72 -3.60 -15.12 1.08
N LYS A 73 -2.27 -15.25 1.07
CA LYS A 73 -1.37 -14.14 0.72
C LYS A 73 -1.51 -13.77 -0.75
N GLU A 74 -1.61 -14.75 -1.65
CA GLU A 74 -1.79 -14.53 -3.08
C GLU A 74 -3.14 -13.86 -3.37
N LEU A 75 -4.22 -14.40 -2.79
CA LEU A 75 -5.55 -13.80 -2.87
C LEU A 75 -5.55 -12.36 -2.35
N PHE A 76 -4.95 -12.11 -1.19
CA PHE A 76 -4.82 -10.75 -0.67
C PHE A 76 -4.09 -9.84 -1.65
N ASN A 77 -2.97 -10.27 -2.22
CA ASN A 77 -2.20 -9.49 -3.19
C ASN A 77 -3.05 -9.09 -4.40
N GLU A 78 -3.79 -10.04 -4.99
CA GLU A 78 -4.64 -9.77 -6.14
C GLU A 78 -5.71 -8.70 -5.85
N TYR A 79 -6.43 -8.85 -4.73
CA TYR A 79 -7.48 -7.89 -4.35
C TYR A 79 -6.92 -6.54 -3.90
N ALA A 80 -5.80 -6.54 -3.18
CA ALA A 80 -5.14 -5.31 -2.72
C ALA A 80 -4.62 -4.47 -3.88
N LEU A 81 -4.04 -5.10 -4.91
CA LEU A 81 -3.60 -4.39 -6.12
C LEU A 81 -4.78 -3.73 -6.85
N LYS A 82 -5.89 -4.45 -7.03
CA LYS A 82 -7.12 -3.89 -7.62
C LYS A 82 -7.66 -2.71 -6.81
N ALA A 83 -7.59 -2.79 -5.48
CA ALA A 83 -8.02 -1.73 -4.59
C ALA A 83 -7.13 -0.47 -4.70
N ILE A 84 -5.81 -0.65 -4.83
CA ILE A 84 -4.88 0.46 -5.08
C ILE A 84 -5.16 1.10 -6.44
N ASP A 85 -5.29 0.30 -7.50
CA ASP A 85 -5.53 0.82 -8.86
C ASP A 85 -6.81 1.66 -8.90
N LYS A 86 -7.89 1.20 -8.24
CA LYS A 86 -9.13 1.96 -8.07
C LYS A 86 -8.90 3.29 -7.34
N LYS A 87 -8.18 3.26 -6.21
CA LYS A 87 -7.90 4.47 -5.41
C LYS A 87 -7.05 5.48 -6.17
N CYS A 88 -6.05 5.01 -6.92
CA CYS A 88 -5.22 5.85 -7.78
C CYS A 88 -6.05 6.51 -8.90
N ALA A 89 -6.97 5.77 -9.53
CA ALA A 89 -7.88 6.32 -10.53
C ALA A 89 -8.82 7.39 -9.95
N GLU A 90 -9.34 7.18 -8.74
CA GLU A 90 -10.13 8.16 -7.99
C GLU A 90 -9.33 9.44 -7.71
N LEU A 91 -8.09 9.29 -7.21
CA LEU A 91 -7.20 10.43 -6.93
C LEU A 91 -6.85 11.22 -8.20
N ALA A 92 -6.58 10.52 -9.31
CA ALA A 92 -6.32 11.15 -10.60
C ALA A 92 -7.52 11.97 -11.08
N SER A 93 -8.73 11.41 -10.96
CA SER A 93 -9.99 12.08 -11.34
C SER A 93 -10.27 13.34 -10.51
N GLN A 94 -9.93 13.33 -9.22
CA GLN A 94 -10.11 14.48 -8.31
C GLN A 94 -9.09 15.61 -8.55
N SER A 95 -7.88 15.27 -9.01
CA SER A 95 -6.85 16.27 -9.31
C SER A 95 -7.16 17.11 -10.56
N ALA A 96 -8.01 16.62 -11.46
CA ALA A 96 -8.42 17.33 -12.68
C ALA A 96 -9.49 18.41 -12.46
N THR A 97 -10.09 18.50 -11.27
CA THR A 97 -11.26 19.38 -11.01
C THR A 97 -10.96 20.62 -10.16
N LYS A 98 -9.70 20.88 -9.80
CA LYS A 98 -9.37 22.06 -8.98
C LYS A 98 -9.00 23.25 -9.89
N PRO A 99 -9.84 24.29 -10.01
CA PRO A 99 -9.44 25.51 -10.73
C PRO A 99 -8.25 26.17 -10.01
N PRO A 100 -7.37 26.88 -10.74
CA PRO A 100 -6.28 27.61 -10.13
C PRO A 100 -6.89 28.68 -9.23
N MET A 101 -6.56 28.61 -7.95
CA MET A 101 -6.96 29.59 -6.95
C MET A 101 -6.23 30.89 -7.31
N GLU A 102 -6.97 31.85 -7.86
CA GLU A 102 -6.46 33.20 -8.14
C GLU A 102 -5.76 33.76 -6.90
N GLU A 103 -4.52 34.20 -7.09
CA GLU A 103 -3.77 34.96 -6.09
C GLU A 103 -4.60 36.20 -5.74
N VAL A 104 -5.11 36.25 -4.51
CA VAL A 104 -5.72 37.47 -3.99
C VAL A 104 -4.56 38.36 -3.53
N PRO A 105 -4.29 39.51 -4.18
CA PRO A 105 -3.33 40.45 -3.66
C PRO A 105 -3.92 41.09 -2.40
N PHE A 106 -3.13 41.09 -1.32
CA PHE A 106 -3.40 41.81 -0.08
C PHE A 106 -3.42 43.33 -0.32
#